data_AF-A0A1E5V0C7-F1
#
_entry.id   AF-A0A1E5V0C7-F1
#
_cell.length_a   1.000
_cell.length_b   1.000
_cell.length_c   1.000
_cell.angle_alpha   90.00
_cell.angle_beta   90.00
_cell.angle_gamma   90.00
#
_symmetry.space_group_name_H-M   'P 1'
#
loop_
_entity.id
_entity.type
_entity.pdbx_description
1 polymer ?
#
loop_
_entity_poly.entity_id
_entity_poly.type
_entity_poly.pdbx_seq_one_letter_code
_entity_poly.pdbx_strand_id
1 'polypeptide(L)'
;LMIPTLLTATSVLIITFIAAPPVDIDGIREPVSGSLIYGNSIISGAIIPTYVTIGLHFYPIWKAASVDEWLYNGGPYDLIVLHFLLGVACYMDRDWELSFHLGMRLWIVVAYSAPVAVATAIFLIYPIGQESFSDGMPLGISGT
;
A
#
# COMPACT_ATOMS: atom_id res chain seq x y z
N LEU A 1 11.52 11.81 -7.54
CA LEU A 1 10.69 11.23 -6.46
C LEU A 1 9.96 9.97 -6.91
N MET A 2 9.23 10.00 -8.02
CA MET A 2 8.51 8.85 -8.59
C MET A 2 9.32 7.54 -8.63
N ILE A 3 10.53 7.57 -9.17
CA ILE A 3 11.35 6.36 -9.39
C ILE A 3 11.66 5.62 -8.07
N PRO A 4 12.33 6.24 -7.07
CA PRO A 4 12.68 5.53 -5.84
C PRO A 4 11.45 5.09 -5.04
N THR A 5 10.35 5.84 -5.05
CA THR A 5 9.15 5.47 -4.29
C THR A 5 8.44 4.28 -4.93
N LEU A 6 8.26 4.27 -6.26
CA LEU A 6 7.66 3.13 -6.95
C LEU A 6 8.54 1.88 -6.89
N LEU A 7 9.87 2.01 -7.04
CA LEU A 7 10.77 0.88 -6.89
C LEU A 7 10.70 0.27 -5.49
N THR A 8 10.65 1.11 -4.46
CA THR A 8 10.49 0.66 -3.07
C THR A 8 9.16 -0.07 -2.88
N ALA A 9 8.05 0.53 -3.27
CA ALA A 9 6.73 -0.08 -3.17
C ALA A 9 6.64 -1.42 -3.93
N THR A 10 7.13 -1.47 -5.17
CA THR A 10 7.11 -2.69 -5.99
C THR A 10 8.00 -3.79 -5.41
N SER A 11 9.21 -3.47 -4.95
CA SER A 11 10.12 -4.47 -4.38
C SER A 11 9.54 -5.09 -3.11
N VAL A 12 9.01 -4.27 -2.20
CA VAL A 12 8.39 -4.75 -0.96
C VAL A 12 7.11 -5.51 -1.25
N LEU A 13 6.28 -5.05 -2.20
CA LEU A 13 5.06 -5.77 -2.61
C LEU A 13 5.38 -7.18 -3.11
N ILE A 14 6.37 -7.34 -3.99
CA ILE A 14 6.75 -8.65 -4.54
C ILE A 14 7.22 -9.59 -3.43
N ILE A 15 8.12 -9.12 -2.56
CA ILE A 15 8.67 -9.95 -1.47
C ILE A 15 7.56 -10.33 -0.48
N THR A 16 6.72 -9.37 -0.11
CA THR A 16 5.64 -9.56 0.87
C THR A 16 4.58 -10.53 0.33
N PHE A 17 4.16 -10.36 -0.92
CA PHE A 17 3.17 -11.24 -1.54
C PHE A 17 3.67 -12.69 -1.66
N ILE A 18 4.97 -12.89 -1.86
CA ILE A 18 5.56 -14.24 -1.93
C ILE A 18 5.74 -14.83 -0.53
N ALA A 19 6.32 -14.06 0.40
CA ALA A 19 6.97 -14.64 1.58
C ALA A 19 6.58 -14.03 2.94
N ALA A 20 5.65 -13.08 3.02
CA ALA A 20 5.27 -12.51 4.30
C ALA A 20 4.65 -13.56 5.25
N PRO A 21 4.99 -13.52 6.55
CA PRO A 21 4.30 -14.33 7.54
C PRO A 21 2.84 -13.87 7.72
N PRO A 22 2.00 -14.68 8.40
CA PRO A 22 0.65 -14.28 8.79
C PRO A 22 0.65 -13.00 9.63
N VAL A 23 -0.34 -12.14 9.39
CA VAL A 23 -0.48 -10.81 10.02
C VAL A 23 -1.69 -10.80 10.94
N ASP A 24 -1.53 -10.34 12.18
CA ASP A 24 -2.67 -10.07 13.07
C ASP A 24 -3.27 -8.72 12.65
N ILE A 25 -4.44 -8.74 12.00
CA ILE A 25 -5.11 -7.52 11.53
C ILE A 25 -6.04 -6.95 12.60
N ASP A 26 -6.76 -7.81 13.31
CA ASP A 26 -7.90 -7.44 14.14
C ASP A 26 -7.56 -7.16 15.61
N GLY A 27 -6.29 -7.28 16.05
CA GLY A 27 -5.98 -7.04 17.47
C GLY A 27 -6.06 -8.28 18.34
N ILE A 28 -6.61 -9.38 17.82
CA ILE A 28 -7.12 -10.49 18.63
C ILE A 28 -6.19 -11.72 18.67
N ARG A 29 -5.00 -11.62 18.08
CA ARG A 29 -4.00 -12.71 17.98
C ARG A 29 -4.46 -13.87 17.10
N GLU A 30 -5.25 -13.57 16.07
CA GLU A 30 -5.69 -14.52 15.05
C GLU A 30 -5.09 -14.11 13.69
N PRO A 31 -3.83 -14.46 13.42
CA PRO A 31 -3.13 -13.93 12.26
C PRO A 31 -3.63 -14.55 10.95
N VAL A 32 -3.82 -13.71 9.94
CA VAL A 32 -4.31 -14.07 8.61
C VAL A 32 -3.13 -14.29 7.67
N SER A 33 -3.12 -15.45 7.00
CA SER A 33 -2.12 -15.75 5.97
C SER A 33 -2.48 -15.07 4.65
N GLY A 34 -1.57 -14.26 4.12
CA GLY A 34 -1.76 -13.56 2.83
C GLY A 34 -0.80 -13.99 1.71
N SER A 35 0.31 -14.66 2.01
CA SER A 35 1.37 -14.89 1.03
C SER A 35 1.37 -16.28 0.42
N LEU A 36 2.04 -16.42 -0.74
CA LEU A 36 2.09 -17.66 -1.51
C LEU A 36 2.71 -18.84 -0.74
N ILE A 37 3.82 -18.62 -0.04
CA ILE A 37 4.49 -19.72 0.70
C ILE A 37 3.66 -20.22 1.88
N TYR A 38 2.73 -19.40 2.39
CA TYR A 38 1.79 -19.78 3.46
C TYR A 38 0.44 -20.26 2.91
N GLY A 39 0.45 -20.86 1.72
CA GLY A 39 -0.67 -21.65 1.19
C GLY A 39 -1.68 -20.87 0.36
N ASN A 40 -1.40 -19.61 -0.01
CA ASN A 40 -2.28 -18.85 -0.88
C ASN A 40 -1.98 -19.04 -2.37
N SER A 41 -3.02 -18.88 -3.18
CA SER A 41 -2.94 -18.79 -4.64
C SER A 41 -2.82 -17.33 -5.09
N ILE A 42 -2.73 -17.08 -6.40
CA ILE A 42 -2.79 -15.72 -6.96
C ILE A 42 -4.14 -15.03 -6.62
N ILE A 43 -5.23 -15.79 -6.51
CA ILE A 43 -6.56 -15.23 -6.22
C ILE A 43 -6.73 -14.96 -4.72
N SER A 44 -6.32 -15.92 -3.88
CA SER A 44 -6.50 -15.81 -2.42
C SER A 44 -5.40 -15.01 -1.73
N GLY A 45 -4.26 -14.83 -2.39
CA GLY A 45 -3.14 -14.06 -1.84
C GLY A 45 -3.46 -12.58 -1.74
N ALA A 46 -3.01 -11.97 -0.64
CA ALA A 46 -3.16 -10.56 -0.36
C ALA A 46 -2.04 -10.06 0.55
N ILE A 47 -1.72 -8.78 0.46
CA ILE A 47 -1.00 -8.09 1.53
C ILE A 47 -2.04 -7.61 2.53
N ILE A 48 -1.97 -8.18 3.72
CA ILE A 48 -2.92 -7.93 4.81
C ILE A 48 -2.66 -6.53 5.39
N PRO A 49 -3.71 -5.72 5.60
CA PRO A 49 -3.62 -4.41 6.26
C PRO A 49 -2.95 -4.43 7.64
N THR A 50 -2.53 -3.24 8.07
CA THR A 50 -1.82 -3.02 9.33
C THR A 50 -2.71 -3.32 10.54
N TYR A 51 -2.10 -3.79 11.62
CA TYR A 51 -2.73 -4.13 12.89
C TYR A 51 -3.61 -3.01 13.46
N VAL A 52 -4.87 -3.30 13.81
CA VAL A 52 -5.87 -2.30 14.26
C VAL A 52 -5.39 -1.45 15.45
N THR A 53 -4.58 -1.99 16.36
CA THR A 53 -4.13 -1.22 17.53
C THR A 53 -3.05 -0.18 17.19
N ILE A 54 -2.43 -0.28 16.01
CA ILE A 54 -1.61 0.80 15.45
C ILE A 54 -2.52 1.94 15.01
N GLY A 55 -3.74 1.66 14.54
CA GLY A 55 -4.70 2.65 14.09
C GLY A 55 -4.12 3.50 12.95
N LEU A 56 -4.01 4.82 13.18
CA LEU A 56 -3.39 5.78 12.26
C LEU A 56 -1.94 6.16 12.63
N HIS A 57 -1.34 5.51 13.63
CA HIS A 57 0.03 5.80 14.00
C HIS A 57 0.99 5.43 12.87
N PHE A 58 1.93 6.32 12.56
CA PHE A 58 2.97 6.03 11.58
C PHE A 58 3.88 4.90 12.11
N TYR A 59 3.86 3.75 11.42
CA TYR A 59 4.58 2.53 11.82
C TYR A 59 5.68 2.12 10.83
N PRO A 60 6.78 2.90 10.76
CA PRO A 60 7.94 2.53 9.95
C PRO A 60 8.72 1.37 10.58
N ILE A 61 9.60 0.73 9.81
CA ILE A 61 10.41 -0.42 10.26
C ILE A 61 11.15 -0.13 11.57
N TRP A 62 11.72 1.06 11.73
CA TRP A 62 12.47 1.45 12.93
C TRP A 62 11.61 1.75 14.16
N LYS A 63 10.27 1.65 14.04
CA LYS A 63 9.35 1.79 15.16
C LYS A 63 9.09 0.45 15.87
N ALA A 64 9.26 -0.66 15.16
CA ALA A 64 9.18 -2.00 15.73
C ALA A 64 10.47 -2.36 16.49
N ALA A 65 10.38 -3.27 17.46
CA ALA A 65 11.56 -3.78 18.16
C ALA A 65 12.37 -4.76 17.30
N SER A 66 11.73 -5.37 16.29
CA SER A 66 12.37 -6.30 15.35
C SER A 66 11.65 -6.31 14.00
N VAL A 67 12.30 -6.88 12.98
CA VAL A 67 11.67 -7.10 11.68
C VAL A 67 10.51 -8.10 11.79
N ASP A 68 10.63 -9.11 12.65
CA ASP A 68 9.58 -10.12 12.86
C ASP A 68 8.30 -9.48 13.44
N GLU A 69 8.45 -8.60 14.43
CA GLU A 69 7.33 -7.82 14.97
C GLU A 69 6.70 -6.92 13.90
N TRP A 70 7.54 -6.23 13.12
CA TRP A 70 7.05 -5.36 12.05
C TRP A 70 6.23 -6.12 11.00
N LEU A 71 6.68 -7.32 10.63
CA LEU A 71 5.97 -8.20 9.71
C LEU A 71 4.67 -8.74 10.33
N TYR A 72 4.70 -9.16 11.61
CA TYR A 72 3.52 -9.67 12.32
C TYR A 72 2.39 -8.63 12.41
N ASN A 73 2.76 -7.35 12.55
CA ASN A 73 1.80 -6.24 12.66
C ASN A 73 1.38 -5.63 11.32
N GLY A 74 1.77 -6.21 10.18
CA GLY A 74 1.34 -5.74 8.86
C GLY A 74 2.05 -4.48 8.35
N GLY A 75 3.19 -4.13 8.94
CA GLY A 75 3.97 -2.95 8.54
C GLY A 75 4.31 -2.81 7.04
N PRO A 76 4.49 -3.90 6.25
CA PRO A 76 4.63 -3.79 4.79
C PRO A 76 3.47 -3.07 4.09
N TYR A 77 2.24 -3.18 4.60
CA TYR A 77 1.06 -2.55 4.00
C TYR A 77 1.21 -1.02 3.97
N ASP A 78 1.47 -0.40 5.13
CA ASP A 78 1.67 1.04 5.24
C ASP A 78 2.82 1.53 4.37
N LEU A 79 3.93 0.78 4.36
CA LEU A 79 5.10 1.13 3.56
C LEU A 79 4.74 1.17 2.07
N ILE A 80 4.06 0.12 1.56
CA ILE A 80 3.67 0.03 0.15
C ILE A 80 2.68 1.14 -0.18
N VAL A 81 1.62 1.32 0.60
CA VAL A 81 0.56 2.30 0.36
C VAL A 81 1.13 3.72 0.29
N LEU A 82 1.93 4.13 1.28
CA LEU A 82 2.47 5.49 1.34
C LEU A 82 3.45 5.77 0.19
N HIS A 83 4.33 4.82 -0.14
CA HIS A 83 5.25 4.97 -1.26
C HIS A 83 4.53 4.93 -2.62
N PHE A 84 3.50 4.11 -2.76
CA PHE A 84 2.67 4.03 -3.95
C PHE A 84 1.93 5.34 -4.19
N LEU A 85 1.23 5.87 -3.19
CA LEU A 85 0.47 7.13 -3.30
C LEU A 85 1.39 8.30 -3.68
N LEU A 86 2.56 8.41 -3.06
CA LEU A 86 3.56 9.41 -3.44
C LEU A 86 4.08 9.18 -4.87
N GLY A 87 4.32 7.92 -5.24
CA GLY A 87 4.75 7.53 -6.58
C GLY A 87 3.76 7.91 -7.67
N VAL A 88 2.47 7.60 -7.50
CA VAL A 88 1.43 7.92 -8.49
C VAL A 88 1.11 9.42 -8.55
N ALA A 89 1.23 10.14 -7.43
CA ALA A 89 1.16 11.60 -7.43
C ALA A 89 2.30 12.22 -8.26
N CYS A 90 3.53 11.74 -8.08
CA CYS A 90 4.65 12.18 -8.92
C CYS A 90 4.55 11.69 -10.38
N TYR A 91 3.91 10.55 -10.64
CA TYR A 91 3.64 10.08 -12.00
C TYR A 91 2.67 11.03 -12.72
N MET A 92 1.62 11.45 -12.03
CA MET A 92 0.67 12.44 -12.53
C MET A 92 1.37 13.76 -12.92
N ASP A 93 2.26 14.27 -12.05
CA ASP A 93 3.07 15.47 -12.35
C ASP A 93 4.02 15.25 -13.54
N ARG A 94 4.63 14.07 -13.65
CA ARG A 94 5.49 13.70 -14.79
C ARG A 94 4.73 13.72 -16.12
N ASP A 95 3.47 13.26 -16.17
CA ASP A 95 2.66 13.31 -17.39
C ASP A 95 2.39 14.75 -17.84
N TRP A 96 2.18 15.65 -16.88
CA TRP A 96 2.09 17.09 -17.16
C TRP A 96 3.43 17.64 -17.66
N GLU A 97 4.53 17.34 -16.98
CA GLU A 97 5.87 17.80 -17.32
C GLU A 97 6.25 17.39 -18.75
N LEU A 98 6.04 16.13 -19.11
CA LEU A 98 6.33 15.63 -20.45
C LEU A 98 5.45 16.31 -21.51
N SER A 99 4.15 16.46 -21.22
CA SER A 99 3.22 17.14 -22.13
C SER A 99 3.65 18.58 -22.39
N PHE A 100 4.10 19.28 -21.34
CA PHE A 100 4.60 20.64 -21.45
C PHE A 100 5.87 20.71 -22.32
N HIS A 101 6.85 19.84 -22.07
CA HIS A 101 8.10 19.81 -22.84
C HIS A 101 7.88 19.48 -24.32
N LEU A 102 6.86 18.70 -24.65
CA LEU A 102 6.49 18.36 -26.03
C LEU A 102 5.53 19.36 -26.68
N GLY A 103 5.11 20.43 -25.98
CA GLY A 103 4.13 21.39 -26.49
C GLY A 103 2.73 20.79 -26.71
N MET A 104 2.41 19.70 -26.01
CA MET A 104 1.11 19.03 -26.08
C MET A 104 0.07 19.73 -25.20
N ARG A 105 -1.21 19.41 -25.42
CA ARG A 105 -2.30 19.87 -24.54
C ARG A 105 -2.26 19.11 -23.20
N LEU A 106 -2.48 19.82 -22.11
CA LEU A 106 -2.28 19.35 -20.73
C LEU A 106 -3.45 18.54 -20.14
N TRP A 107 -4.24 17.84 -20.95
CA TRP A 107 -5.45 17.15 -20.45
C TRP A 107 -5.21 15.72 -19.94
N ILE A 108 -4.04 15.13 -20.24
CA ILE A 108 -3.68 13.78 -19.81
C ILE A 108 -3.63 13.70 -18.28
N VAL A 109 -2.96 14.67 -17.64
CA VAL A 109 -2.85 14.76 -16.17
C VAL A 109 -4.23 14.88 -15.50
N VAL A 110 -5.16 15.60 -16.12
CA VAL A 110 -6.53 15.79 -15.62
C VAL A 110 -7.34 14.50 -15.71
N ALA A 111 -7.18 13.72 -16.78
CA ALA A 111 -7.82 12.41 -16.86
C ALA A 111 -7.23 11.44 -15.83
N TYR A 112 -5.91 11.46 -15.65
CA TYR A 112 -5.21 10.58 -14.71
C TYR A 112 -5.46 10.94 -13.24
N SER A 113 -5.87 12.17 -12.91
CA SER A 113 -6.21 12.52 -11.53
C SER A 113 -7.42 11.74 -10.99
N ALA A 114 -8.31 11.25 -11.85
CA ALA A 114 -9.47 10.45 -11.43
C ALA A 114 -9.07 9.13 -10.74
N PRO A 115 -8.27 8.22 -11.34
CA PRO A 115 -7.82 7.02 -10.65
C PRO A 115 -6.89 7.32 -9.46
N VAL A 116 -6.09 8.38 -9.50
CA VAL A 116 -5.28 8.81 -8.35
C VAL A 116 -6.16 9.21 -7.16
N ALA A 117 -7.25 9.94 -7.41
CA ALA A 117 -8.21 10.31 -6.38
C ALA A 117 -8.92 9.08 -5.79
N VAL A 118 -9.31 8.10 -6.61
CA VAL A 118 -9.91 6.85 -6.15
C VAL A 118 -8.93 6.06 -5.26
N ALA A 119 -7.68 5.89 -5.70
CA ALA A 119 -6.66 5.22 -4.90
C ALA A 119 -6.41 5.94 -3.56
N THR A 120 -6.35 7.27 -3.59
CA THR A 120 -6.20 8.09 -2.36
C THR A 120 -7.42 7.92 -1.43
N ALA A 121 -8.63 7.86 -1.99
CA ALA A 121 -9.84 7.68 -1.21
C ALA A 121 -9.84 6.33 -0.48
N ILE A 122 -9.53 5.25 -1.18
CA ILE A 122 -9.60 3.89 -0.64
C ILE A 122 -8.44 3.59 0.31
N PHE A 123 -7.22 4.00 -0.02
CA PHE A 123 -6.03 3.65 0.76
C PHE A 123 -5.66 4.64 1.86
N LEU A 124 -6.26 5.84 1.87
CA LEU A 124 -5.90 6.88 2.85
C LEU A 124 -7.13 7.53 3.49
N ILE A 125 -8.04 8.11 2.70
CA ILE A 125 -9.16 8.88 3.26
C ILE A 125 -10.13 7.98 4.03
N TYR A 126 -10.46 6.81 3.49
CA TYR A 126 -11.35 5.85 4.15
C TYR A 126 -10.76 5.33 5.49
N PRO A 127 -9.51 4.84 5.53
CA PRO A 127 -8.81 4.53 6.79
C PRO A 127 -8.81 5.67 7.81
N ILE A 128 -8.55 6.91 7.37
CA ILE A 128 -8.58 8.08 8.26
C ILE A 128 -9.97 8.25 8.87
N GLY A 129 -11.03 8.09 8.07
CA GLY A 129 -12.41 8.16 8.54
C GLY A 129 -12.82 7.02 9.48
N GLN A 130 -12.16 5.87 9.40
CA GLN A 130 -12.35 4.73 10.32
C GLN A 130 -11.34 4.73 11.50
N GLU A 131 -10.42 5.69 11.54
CA GLU A 131 -9.35 5.78 12.53
C GLU A 131 -8.37 4.59 12.54
N SER A 132 -8.32 3.80 11.46
CA SER A 132 -7.42 2.66 11.35
C SER A 132 -7.06 2.30 9.91
N PHE A 133 -5.78 1.97 9.67
CA PHE A 133 -5.33 1.36 8.42
C PHE A 133 -5.76 -0.11 8.27
N SER A 134 -6.21 -0.77 9.35
CA SER A 134 -6.78 -2.13 9.27
C SER A 134 -8.02 -2.20 8.38
N ASP A 135 -8.79 -1.11 8.30
CA ASP A 135 -10.00 -1.00 7.47
C ASP A 135 -9.68 -0.56 6.03
N GLY A 136 -8.40 -0.34 5.72
CA GLY A 136 -7.97 -0.09 4.35
C GLY A 136 -8.17 -1.33 3.46
N MET A 137 -8.41 -1.09 2.17
CA MET A 137 -8.54 -2.17 1.20
C MET A 137 -7.27 -3.04 1.18
N PRO A 138 -7.36 -4.36 1.40
CA PRO A 138 -6.23 -5.29 1.26
C PRO A 138 -5.65 -5.28 -0.16
N LEU A 139 -4.34 -5.52 -0.29
CA LEU A 139 -3.71 -5.60 -1.62
C LEU A 139 -3.76 -7.04 -2.15
N GLY A 140 -4.93 -7.47 -2.60
CA GLY A 140 -5.15 -8.81 -3.16
C GLY A 140 -6.53 -8.93 -3.80
N ILE A 141 -6.69 -9.91 -4.69
CA ILE A 141 -7.93 -10.06 -5.47
C ILE A 141 -9.10 -10.41 -4.56
N SER A 142 -8.97 -11.44 -3.72
CA SER A 142 -10.04 -11.85 -2.80
C SER A 142 -10.30 -10.84 -1.68
N GLY A 143 -9.38 -9.92 -1.41
CA GLY A 143 -9.55 -8.86 -0.42
C GLY A 143 -10.19 -7.59 -0.99
N THR A 144 -10.37 -7.50 -2.32
CA THR A 144 -11.05 -6.40 -3.02
C THR A 144 -12.54 -6.70 -3.14
#